data_AF-E3RT62-F1
#
_entry.id   AF-E3RT62-F1
#
_cell.length_a   1.000
_cell.length_b   1.000
_cell.length_c   1.000
_cell.angle_alpha   90.00
_cell.angle_beta   90.00
_cell.angle_gamma   90.00
#
_symmetry.space_group_name_H-M   'P 1'
#
loop_
_entity.id
_entity.type
_entity.pdbx_description
1 polymer ?
#
loop_
_entity_poly.entity_id
_entity_poly.type
_entity_poly.pdbx_seq_one_letter_code
_entity_poly.pdbx_strand_id
1 'polypeptide(L)'
;MYHVRLRVRSCEMIFTDPSTSDQMIRLPYLKSFIYNCARPSGTPLPTCRYPYLSPITHRHPEFLWNTVTNNLQNLVATPNAVPPEAQVYAFTTTDRNDNDLSLWQAHIRANMRAQTSLALPHRAVWMEAMIRGSYVLRLHDGTEVMSVPGNIQAIAEGQMWREVRGGARLPAAVLADARAGKASFAVGCTENPLAYLKTGTQWREENPRKKIRTWVNEEKVGIRLVGAEVRKGKDEYLSLEMVREITPEGWRRVGMNDVLEEIGT
;
A
#
# COMPACT_ATOMS: atom_id res chain seq x y z
N MET A 1 25.90 -2.94 3.86
CA MET A 1 24.65 -3.47 3.24
C MET A 1 23.52 -2.60 3.75
N TYR A 2 22.90 -1.75 2.91
CA TYR A 2 21.87 -0.82 3.40
C TYR A 2 20.54 -1.10 2.70
N HIS A 3 19.74 -1.91 3.37
CA HIS A 3 18.31 -1.97 3.17
C HIS A 3 17.69 -1.04 4.21
N VAL A 4 16.86 -0.10 3.80
CA VAL A 4 16.24 0.88 4.69
C VAL A 4 14.73 0.90 4.48
N ARG A 5 13.98 0.86 5.58
CA ARG A 5 12.53 1.06 5.60
C ARG A 5 12.21 2.14 6.61
N LEU A 6 11.73 3.28 6.11
CA LEU A 6 11.27 4.37 6.96
C LEU A 6 9.75 4.33 7.01
N ARG A 7 9.19 4.11 8.19
CA ARG A 7 7.77 4.30 8.45
C ARG A 7 7.60 5.60 9.21
N VAL A 8 6.98 6.58 8.57
CA VAL A 8 6.93 7.94 9.10
C VAL A 8 5.48 8.31 9.34
N ARG A 9 5.18 8.71 10.58
CA ARG A 9 3.82 9.12 11.00
C ARG A 9 3.61 10.65 10.92
N SER A 10 4.65 11.41 10.60
CA SER A 10 4.66 12.86 10.50
C SER A 10 5.83 13.25 9.61
N CYS A 11 5.59 13.72 8.39
CA CYS A 11 6.69 14.17 7.54
C CYS A 11 6.49 15.62 7.13
N GLU A 12 7.45 16.45 7.50
CA GLU A 12 7.82 17.60 6.70
C GLU A 12 9.33 17.64 6.41
N MET A 13 10.20 16.80 7.03
CA MET A 13 11.65 17.11 7.04
C MET A 13 12.67 15.94 7.04
N ILE A 14 12.38 14.75 6.49
CA ILE A 14 13.44 13.72 6.38
C ILE A 14 14.45 14.01 5.25
N PHE A 15 14.08 14.83 4.27
CA PHE A 15 14.92 15.11 3.10
C PHE A 15 15.18 16.60 2.84
N THR A 16 14.73 17.49 3.73
CA THR A 16 14.85 18.93 3.54
C THR A 16 15.11 19.58 4.88
N ASP A 17 16.34 20.04 5.10
CA ASP A 17 16.67 21.05 6.10
C ASP A 17 16.67 22.42 5.40
N PRO A 18 15.63 23.25 5.58
CA PRO A 18 15.48 24.55 4.95
C PRO A 18 16.48 25.59 5.47
N SER A 19 17.23 25.27 6.54
CA SER A 19 18.26 26.14 7.12
C SER A 19 19.66 25.87 6.57
N THR A 20 19.85 24.77 5.83
CA THR A 20 21.13 24.41 5.22
C THR A 20 21.06 24.53 3.70
N SER A 21 22.15 24.99 3.06
CA SER A 21 22.26 24.86 1.60
C SER A 21 22.12 23.39 1.23
N ASP A 22 21.21 23.08 0.32
CA ASP A 22 20.77 21.76 -0.15
C ASP A 22 21.92 20.72 -0.25
N GLN A 23 22.34 20.15 0.89
CA GLN A 23 23.29 19.05 0.92
C GLN A 23 22.51 17.80 0.60
N MET A 24 22.33 17.59 -0.70
CA MET A 24 21.57 16.50 -1.26
C MET A 24 22.06 15.16 -0.67
N ILE A 25 21.15 14.44 0.00
CA ILE A 25 21.45 13.16 0.64
C ILE A 25 21.92 12.15 -0.42
N ARG A 26 23.12 11.61 -0.24
CA ARG A 26 23.66 10.53 -1.07
C ARG A 26 23.59 9.20 -0.32
N LEU A 27 23.08 8.18 -0.99
CA LEU A 27 22.94 6.81 -0.47
C LEU A 27 23.69 5.82 -1.39
N PRO A 28 25.04 5.93 -1.50
CA PRO A 28 25.83 5.22 -2.51
C PRO A 28 25.88 3.69 -2.34
N TYR A 29 25.46 3.17 -1.19
CA TYR A 29 25.48 1.74 -0.86
C TYR A 29 24.08 1.15 -0.66
N LEU A 30 23.05 1.89 -1.08
CA LEU A 30 21.66 1.49 -0.93
C LEU A 30 21.32 0.32 -1.86
N LYS A 31 20.69 -0.72 -1.31
CA LYS A 31 20.10 -1.82 -2.11
C LYS A 31 18.60 -1.67 -2.26
N SER A 32 17.92 -1.33 -1.18
CA SER A 32 16.48 -1.10 -1.19
C SER A 32 16.10 0.00 -0.20
N PHE A 33 15.24 0.91 -0.62
CA PHE A 33 14.63 1.93 0.20
C PHE A 33 13.12 1.90 0.02
N ILE A 34 12.38 1.85 1.11
CA ILE A 34 10.94 2.06 1.10
C ILE A 34 10.56 3.17 2.09
N TYR A 35 9.95 4.22 1.57
CA TYR A 35 9.34 5.28 2.35
C TYR A 35 7.86 4.98 2.52
N ASN A 36 7.42 4.75 3.75
CA ASN A 36 6.06 4.35 4.06
C ASN A 36 5.30 5.47 4.75
N CYS A 37 4.37 6.06 3.99
CA CYS A 37 3.39 7.07 4.41
C CYS A 37 2.01 6.47 4.72
N ALA A 38 1.86 5.15 4.70
CA ALA A 38 0.55 4.52 4.91
C ALA A 38 0.07 4.72 6.36
N ARG A 39 -1.18 5.14 6.47
CA ARG A 39 -1.84 5.48 7.73
C ARG A 39 -3.15 4.72 7.89
N PRO A 40 -3.57 4.39 9.12
CA PRO A 40 -4.93 3.95 9.34
C PRO A 40 -5.90 5.06 8.90
N SER A 41 -7.02 4.67 8.30
CA SER A 41 -8.07 5.61 7.88
C SER A 41 -8.47 6.51 9.05
N GLY A 42 -8.60 7.81 8.79
CA GLY A 42 -9.01 8.79 9.80
C GLY A 42 -7.95 9.10 10.87
N THR A 43 -6.71 8.64 10.74
CA THR A 43 -5.63 9.03 11.65
C THR A 43 -4.90 10.26 11.10
N PRO A 44 -4.90 11.41 11.81
CA PRO A 44 -4.14 12.58 11.38
C PRO A 44 -2.64 12.32 11.41
N LEU A 45 -1.90 13.02 10.54
CA LEU A 45 -0.45 13.08 10.61
C LEU A 45 -0.06 14.43 11.25
N PRO A 46 0.61 14.45 12.41
CA PRO A 46 1.09 15.70 12.96
C PRO A 46 2.01 16.40 11.96
N THR A 47 1.82 17.71 11.77
CA THR A 47 2.77 18.57 11.03
C THR A 47 3.72 19.21 12.03
N CYS A 48 4.95 19.49 11.61
CA CYS A 48 5.93 20.17 12.46
C CYS A 48 5.58 21.67 12.62
N ARG A 49 4.77 22.22 11.71
CA ARG A 49 4.42 23.65 11.64
C ARG A 49 3.23 24.09 12.50
N TYR A 50 2.38 23.17 12.99
CA TYR A 50 1.20 23.52 13.79
C TYR A 50 1.02 22.59 15.00
N PRO A 51 1.51 22.99 16.20
CA PRO A 51 1.28 22.24 17.44
C PRO A 51 -0.16 22.36 17.97
N TYR A 52 -0.98 23.25 17.39
CA TYR A 52 -2.40 23.38 17.74
C TYR A 52 -3.25 22.37 16.96
N LEU A 53 -4.17 21.73 17.68
CA LEU A 53 -4.99 20.53 17.40
C LEU A 53 -5.86 20.49 16.12
N SER A 54 -5.59 21.30 15.09
CA SER A 54 -6.25 21.18 13.78
C SER A 54 -5.31 20.51 12.78
N PRO A 55 -5.54 19.22 12.42
CA PRO A 55 -4.60 18.52 11.55
C PRO A 55 -4.81 18.94 10.10
N ILE A 56 -3.96 19.82 9.57
CA ILE A 56 -3.98 20.25 8.17
C ILE A 56 -3.89 19.04 7.20
N THR A 57 -3.19 17.97 7.61
CA THR A 57 -3.00 16.73 6.83
C THR A 57 -4.21 15.79 6.81
N HIS A 58 -5.24 16.04 7.63
CA HIS A 58 -6.52 15.34 7.50
C HIS A 58 -7.21 15.68 6.19
N ARG A 59 -7.09 16.94 5.78
CA ARG A 59 -7.77 17.47 4.60
C ARG A 59 -6.92 17.38 3.34
N HIS A 60 -5.60 17.22 3.49
CA HIS A 60 -4.66 17.27 2.37
C HIS A 60 -3.56 16.18 2.39
N PRO A 61 -3.90 14.88 2.39
CA PRO A 61 -2.91 13.79 2.23
C PRO A 61 -1.96 13.98 1.03
N GLU A 62 -2.44 14.61 -0.03
CA GLU A 62 -1.72 14.88 -1.27
C GLU A 62 -0.47 15.74 -1.06
N PHE A 63 -0.47 16.68 -0.12
CA PHE A 63 0.71 17.53 0.11
C PHE A 63 1.89 16.74 0.67
N LEU A 64 1.62 15.83 1.60
CA LEU A 64 2.64 14.96 2.16
C LEU A 64 3.19 14.02 1.09
N TRP A 65 2.27 13.38 0.35
CA TRP A 65 2.61 12.46 -0.71
C TRP A 65 3.49 13.15 -1.76
N ASN A 66 3.08 14.31 -2.26
CA ASN A 66 3.82 15.10 -3.25
C ASN A 66 5.20 15.52 -2.72
N THR A 67 5.30 15.97 -1.47
CA THR A 67 6.59 16.37 -0.87
C THR A 67 7.57 15.19 -0.82
N VAL A 68 7.09 14.03 -0.34
CA VAL A 68 7.92 12.82 -0.26
C VAL A 68 8.32 12.36 -1.65
N THR A 69 7.38 12.27 -2.59
CA THR A 69 7.64 11.73 -3.92
C THR A 69 8.55 12.66 -4.73
N ASN A 70 8.40 13.98 -4.62
CA ASN A 70 9.29 14.95 -5.27
C ASN A 70 10.74 14.79 -4.79
N ASN A 71 10.93 14.67 -3.46
CA ASN A 71 12.26 14.45 -2.89
C ASN A 71 12.87 13.13 -3.34
N LEU A 72 12.06 12.05 -3.43
CA LEU A 72 12.53 10.77 -3.93
C LEU A 72 12.80 10.77 -5.44
N GLN A 73 12.02 11.52 -6.24
CA GLN A 73 12.28 11.74 -7.65
C GLN A 73 13.62 12.46 -7.85
N ASN A 74 13.87 13.52 -7.09
CA ASN A 74 15.15 14.23 -7.11
C ASN A 74 16.30 13.29 -6.72
N LEU A 75 16.14 12.52 -5.64
CA LEU A 75 17.13 11.54 -5.19
C LEU A 75 17.50 10.51 -6.27
N VAL A 76 16.52 9.95 -6.99
CA VAL A 76 16.81 8.94 -8.04
C VAL A 76 17.27 9.56 -9.36
N ALA A 77 16.96 10.83 -9.62
CA ALA A 77 17.40 11.57 -10.79
C ALA A 77 18.83 12.11 -10.66
N THR A 78 19.29 12.36 -9.43
CA THR A 78 20.64 12.87 -9.18
C THR A 78 21.71 11.83 -9.53
N PRO A 79 22.67 12.18 -10.40
CA PRO A 79 23.78 11.29 -10.73
C PRO A 79 24.56 10.85 -9.49
N ASN A 80 24.82 9.55 -9.38
CA ASN A 80 25.59 8.93 -8.28
C ASN A 80 25.01 9.12 -6.87
N ALA A 81 23.79 9.64 -6.72
CA ALA A 81 23.14 9.74 -5.41
C ALA A 81 22.66 8.37 -4.90
N VAL A 82 22.18 7.51 -5.80
CA VAL A 82 21.69 6.16 -5.50
C VAL A 82 22.15 5.19 -6.59
N PRO A 83 22.62 3.98 -6.26
CA PRO A 83 23.00 2.98 -7.26
C PRO A 83 21.88 2.68 -8.27
N PRO A 84 22.19 2.49 -9.56
CA PRO A 84 21.19 2.22 -10.61
C PRO A 84 20.29 1.02 -10.32
N GLU A 85 20.83 -0.01 -9.68
CA GLU A 85 20.15 -1.25 -9.30
C GLU A 85 19.36 -1.16 -8.00
N ALA A 86 19.52 -0.07 -7.24
CA ALA A 86 18.82 0.10 -5.98
C ALA A 86 17.31 0.27 -6.22
N GLN A 87 16.53 -0.46 -5.45
CA GLN A 87 15.07 -0.37 -5.49
C GLN A 87 14.59 0.76 -4.58
N VAL A 88 13.94 1.78 -5.12
CA VAL A 88 13.44 2.94 -4.36
C VAL A 88 11.93 3.01 -4.50
N TYR A 89 11.23 2.82 -3.38
CA TYR A 89 9.78 2.81 -3.33
C TYR A 89 9.21 3.89 -2.42
N ALA A 90 8.11 4.50 -2.85
CA ALA A 90 7.19 5.21 -1.98
C ALA A 90 5.93 4.36 -1.79
N PHE A 91 5.40 4.33 -0.57
CA PHE A 91 4.25 3.52 -0.22
C PHE A 91 3.24 4.34 0.56
N THR A 92 1.97 4.31 0.13
CA THR A 92 0.89 5.03 0.78
C THR A 92 -0.43 4.26 0.70
N THR A 93 -1.47 4.83 1.28
CA THR A 93 -2.86 4.36 1.24
C THR A 93 -3.75 5.49 0.80
N THR A 94 -4.75 5.20 -0.05
CA THR A 94 -5.80 6.18 -0.36
C THR A 94 -6.77 6.28 0.81
N ASP A 95 -7.15 7.49 1.19
CA ASP A 95 -8.19 7.70 2.20
C ASP A 95 -9.58 7.64 1.57
N ARG A 96 -10.54 7.07 2.31
CA ARG A 96 -11.93 7.04 1.90
C ARG A 96 -12.64 8.27 2.45
N ASN A 97 -13.06 9.16 1.56
CA ASN A 97 -13.97 10.26 1.90
C ASN A 97 -15.21 10.30 0.98
N ASP A 98 -15.46 9.21 0.24
CA ASP A 98 -16.55 9.11 -0.72
C ASP A 98 -17.60 8.09 -0.27
N ASN A 99 -18.87 8.42 -0.53
CA ASN A 99 -20.03 7.56 -0.36
C ASN A 99 -20.22 6.58 -1.53
N ASP A 100 -19.54 6.79 -2.67
CA ASP A 100 -19.52 5.88 -3.81
C ASP A 100 -18.93 4.51 -3.40
N LEU A 101 -19.78 3.49 -3.33
CA LEU A 101 -19.40 2.13 -2.92
C LEU A 101 -18.70 1.34 -4.04
N SER A 102 -18.66 1.87 -5.27
CA SER A 102 -17.85 1.33 -6.36
C SER A 102 -16.36 1.66 -6.22
N LEU A 103 -15.99 2.59 -5.31
CA LEU A 103 -14.60 2.99 -5.08
C LEU A 103 -13.95 2.19 -3.95
N TRP A 104 -12.82 1.55 -4.27
CA TRP A 104 -12.01 0.79 -3.34
C TRP A 104 -10.79 1.57 -2.91
N GLN A 105 -10.54 1.60 -1.60
CA GLN A 105 -9.27 2.09 -1.10
C GLN A 105 -8.14 1.24 -1.67
N ALA A 106 -6.98 1.84 -1.90
CA ALA A 106 -5.83 1.18 -2.46
C ALA A 106 -4.59 1.41 -1.61
N HIS A 107 -3.79 0.36 -1.46
CA HIS A 107 -2.39 0.51 -1.12
C HIS A 107 -1.63 0.81 -2.40
N ILE A 108 -0.93 1.94 -2.44
CA ILE A 108 -0.14 2.37 -3.60
C ILE A 108 1.32 2.12 -3.29
N ARG A 109 1.96 1.27 -4.09
CA ARG A 109 3.42 1.05 -4.06
C ARG A 109 4.02 1.61 -5.34
N ALA A 110 4.60 2.80 -5.25
CA ALA A 110 5.26 3.49 -6.36
C ALA A 110 6.74 3.13 -6.42
N ASN A 111 7.21 2.68 -7.58
CA ASN A 111 8.62 2.54 -7.90
C ASN A 111 9.12 3.87 -8.47
N MET A 112 9.94 4.58 -7.69
CA MET A 112 10.39 5.93 -8.03
C MET A 112 11.33 5.95 -9.24
N ARG A 113 12.09 4.87 -9.45
CA ARG A 113 13.02 4.75 -10.58
C ARG A 113 12.30 4.34 -11.86
N ALA A 114 11.39 3.36 -11.79
CA ALA A 114 10.62 2.91 -12.95
C ALA A 114 9.46 3.85 -13.32
N GLN A 115 9.10 4.79 -12.44
CA GLN A 115 7.94 5.67 -12.60
C GLN A 115 6.64 4.91 -12.89
N THR A 116 6.46 3.83 -12.14
CA THR A 116 5.27 2.98 -12.17
C THR A 116 4.78 2.74 -10.76
N SER A 117 3.47 2.61 -10.55
CA SER A 117 2.95 2.14 -9.28
C SER A 117 1.99 0.97 -9.44
N LEU A 118 1.89 0.20 -8.37
CA LEU A 118 0.89 -0.84 -8.22
C LEU A 118 -0.12 -0.37 -7.17
N ALA A 119 -1.36 -0.15 -7.59
CA ALA A 119 -2.48 0.17 -6.72
C ALA A 119 -3.26 -1.11 -6.41
N LEU A 120 -3.19 -1.55 -5.15
CA LEU A 120 -3.78 -2.80 -4.68
C LEU A 120 -5.06 -2.51 -3.90
N PRO A 121 -6.25 -2.81 -4.44
CA PRO A 121 -7.49 -2.48 -3.79
C PRO A 121 -7.72 -3.34 -2.55
N HIS A 122 -8.17 -2.70 -1.48
CA HIS A 122 -8.47 -3.32 -0.20
C HIS A 122 -9.73 -2.74 0.41
N ARG A 123 -10.37 -3.51 1.29
CA ARG A 123 -11.60 -3.11 1.98
C ARG A 123 -11.80 -3.92 3.25
N ALA A 124 -12.42 -3.31 4.26
CA ALA A 124 -12.94 -4.07 5.40
C ALA A 124 -14.24 -4.77 4.98
N VAL A 125 -14.31 -6.08 5.16
CA VAL A 125 -15.55 -6.87 4.98
C VAL A 125 -16.43 -6.77 6.22
N TRP A 126 -15.81 -6.67 7.40
CA TRP A 126 -16.50 -6.49 8.67
C TRP A 126 -15.65 -5.66 9.64
N MET A 127 -16.16 -5.48 10.85
CA MET A 127 -15.40 -4.85 11.94
C MET A 127 -14.31 -5.80 12.44
N GLU A 128 -13.04 -5.42 12.28
CA GLU A 128 -11.88 -6.21 12.74
C GLU A 128 -11.90 -6.55 14.23
N ALA A 129 -12.51 -5.69 15.05
CA ALA A 129 -12.69 -5.95 16.48
C ALA A 129 -13.62 -7.15 16.75
N MET A 130 -14.51 -7.48 15.81
CA MET A 130 -15.45 -8.59 15.91
C MET A 130 -14.95 -9.84 15.18
N ILE A 131 -14.38 -9.66 13.99
CA ILE A 131 -13.86 -10.77 13.17
C ILE A 131 -12.47 -10.37 12.68
N ARG A 132 -11.44 -10.93 13.32
CA ARG A 132 -10.05 -10.70 12.90
C ARG A 132 -9.83 -11.29 11.52
N GLY A 133 -9.07 -10.58 10.70
CA GLY A 133 -8.74 -11.07 9.37
C GLY A 133 -9.83 -10.79 8.32
N SER A 134 -10.75 -9.87 8.62
CA SER A 134 -11.85 -9.45 7.77
C SER A 134 -11.47 -8.34 6.78
N TYR A 135 -10.18 -7.98 6.64
CA TYR A 135 -9.74 -7.08 5.57
C TYR A 135 -9.33 -7.88 4.34
N VAL A 136 -9.98 -7.55 3.22
CA VAL A 136 -9.66 -8.09 1.91
C VAL A 136 -8.60 -7.23 1.21
N LEU A 137 -7.66 -7.86 0.52
CA LEU A 137 -6.74 -7.25 -0.43
C LEU A 137 -6.74 -8.07 -1.71
N ARG A 138 -6.78 -7.41 -2.87
CA ARG A 138 -6.67 -8.08 -4.17
C ARG A 138 -5.31 -7.81 -4.78
N LEU A 139 -4.64 -8.88 -5.17
CA LEU A 139 -3.29 -8.84 -5.72
C LEU A 139 -3.31 -8.75 -7.25
N HIS A 140 -2.15 -8.44 -7.81
CA HIS A 140 -1.98 -8.24 -9.25
C HIS A 140 -2.16 -9.52 -10.08
N ASP A 141 -1.89 -10.68 -9.48
CA ASP A 141 -2.13 -11.99 -10.08
C ASP A 141 -3.62 -12.41 -10.01
N GLY A 142 -4.51 -11.53 -9.57
CA GLY A 142 -5.93 -11.81 -9.40
C GLY A 142 -6.23 -12.60 -8.12
N THR A 143 -5.25 -12.92 -7.28
CA THR A 143 -5.54 -13.58 -6.01
C THR A 143 -6.23 -12.62 -5.02
N GLU A 144 -7.02 -13.17 -4.11
CA GLU A 144 -7.66 -12.43 -3.03
C GLU A 144 -7.19 -12.99 -1.70
N VAL A 145 -6.66 -12.13 -0.85
CA VAL A 145 -6.19 -12.48 0.49
C VAL A 145 -6.98 -11.74 1.54
N MET A 146 -7.18 -12.42 2.65
CA MET A 146 -7.90 -11.95 3.83
C MET A 146 -6.94 -11.96 5.00
N SER A 147 -6.77 -10.84 5.69
CA SER A 147 -5.92 -10.77 6.88
C SER A 147 -6.22 -9.51 7.69
N VAL A 148 -5.44 -9.28 8.73
CA VAL A 148 -5.51 -8.07 9.55
C VAL A 148 -4.82 -6.90 8.83
N PRO A 149 -5.20 -5.63 9.09
CA PRO A 149 -4.65 -4.47 8.37
C PRO A 149 -3.12 -4.40 8.32
N GLY A 150 -2.43 -4.76 9.41
CA GLY A 150 -0.96 -4.77 9.45
C GLY A 150 -0.32 -5.76 8.48
N ASN A 151 -0.94 -6.92 8.25
CA ASN A 151 -0.48 -7.93 7.31
C ASN A 151 -0.83 -7.54 5.88
N ILE A 152 -2.03 -7.00 5.65
CA ILE A 152 -2.42 -6.44 4.35
C ILE A 152 -1.43 -5.37 3.90
N GLN A 153 -1.04 -4.45 4.81
CA GLN A 153 -0.02 -3.46 4.53
C GLN A 153 1.33 -4.10 4.16
N ALA A 154 1.77 -5.11 4.92
CA ALA A 154 3.05 -5.80 4.65
C ALA A 154 3.04 -6.55 3.30
N ILE A 155 1.91 -7.17 2.94
CA ILE A 155 1.72 -7.85 1.65
C ILE A 155 1.72 -6.81 0.52
N ALA A 156 1.02 -5.70 0.68
CA ALA A 156 0.96 -4.63 -0.31
C ALA A 156 2.31 -3.93 -0.53
N GLU A 157 3.12 -3.80 0.52
CA GLU A 157 4.53 -3.38 0.42
C GLU A 157 5.38 -4.39 -0.39
N GLY A 158 4.92 -5.63 -0.56
CA GLY A 158 5.62 -6.72 -1.25
C GLY A 158 6.43 -7.62 -0.33
N GLN A 159 6.17 -7.57 0.98
CA GLN A 159 6.92 -8.31 2.00
C GLN A 159 8.44 -8.14 1.87
N MET A 160 8.89 -6.94 1.44
CA MET A 160 10.31 -6.57 1.35
C MET A 160 10.99 -6.60 2.73
N TRP A 161 10.20 -6.44 3.78
CA TRP A 161 10.60 -6.58 5.17
C TRP A 161 9.69 -7.60 5.85
N ARG A 162 10.30 -8.59 6.49
CA ARG A 162 9.61 -9.71 7.11
C ARG A 162 9.88 -9.73 8.59
N GLU A 163 8.87 -10.06 9.35
CA GLU A 163 9.00 -10.28 10.78
C GLU A 163 9.63 -11.65 11.03
N VAL A 164 10.55 -11.73 11.98
CA VAL A 164 11.17 -12.98 12.42
C VAL A 164 10.66 -13.36 13.80
N ARG A 165 10.78 -14.64 14.15
CA ARG A 165 10.53 -15.11 15.52
C ARG A 165 11.40 -14.29 16.48
N GLY A 166 10.76 -13.67 17.48
CA GLY A 166 11.39 -12.66 18.34
C GLY A 166 10.97 -11.21 18.04
N GLY A 167 10.17 -10.98 16.98
CA GLY A 167 9.51 -9.70 16.71
C GLY A 167 10.33 -8.68 15.91
N ALA A 168 11.61 -8.95 15.65
CA ALA A 168 12.42 -8.09 14.79
C ALA A 168 11.91 -8.14 13.34
N ARG A 169 12.06 -7.02 12.60
CA ARG A 169 11.79 -6.96 11.16
C ARG A 169 13.09 -6.85 10.38
N LEU A 170 13.33 -7.80 9.49
CA LEU A 170 14.55 -7.87 8.67
C LEU A 170 14.22 -7.77 7.18
N PRO A 171 15.15 -7.25 6.34
CA PRO A 171 14.95 -7.26 4.90
C PRO A 171 14.83 -8.70 4.39
N ALA A 172 13.87 -8.95 3.49
CA ALA A 172 13.64 -10.26 2.91
C ALA A 172 14.86 -10.80 2.17
N ALA A 173 15.65 -9.93 1.51
CA ALA A 173 16.89 -10.30 0.85
C ALA A 173 17.95 -10.82 1.85
N VAL A 174 18.06 -10.22 3.03
CA VAL A 174 19.01 -10.65 4.08
C VAL A 174 18.65 -12.02 4.65
N LEU A 175 17.33 -12.26 4.82
CA LEU A 175 16.81 -13.57 5.21
C LEU A 175 17.02 -14.62 4.11
N ALA A 176 16.84 -14.24 2.85
CA ALA A 176 17.09 -15.13 1.71
C ALA A 176 18.58 -15.49 1.59
N ASP A 177 19.48 -14.54 1.79
CA ASP A 177 20.93 -14.78 1.81
C ASP A 177 21.31 -15.74 2.95
N ALA A 178 20.73 -15.58 4.14
CA ALA A 178 20.95 -16.52 5.26
C ALA A 178 20.47 -17.94 4.93
N ARG A 179 19.27 -18.08 4.32
CA ARG A 179 18.73 -19.39 3.87
C ARG A 179 19.59 -20.04 2.79
N ALA A 180 20.22 -19.23 1.94
CA ALA A 180 21.13 -19.69 0.89
C ALA A 180 22.56 -19.97 1.40
N GLY A 181 22.81 -19.90 2.72
CA GLY A 181 24.12 -20.18 3.31
C GLY A 181 25.17 -19.09 3.06
N LYS A 182 24.77 -17.90 2.62
CA LYS A 182 25.69 -16.76 2.45
C LYS A 182 25.92 -16.06 3.78
N ALA A 183 27.03 -15.32 3.87
CA ALA A 183 27.33 -14.48 5.02
C ALA A 183 26.20 -13.46 5.26
N SER A 184 25.46 -13.63 6.36
CA SER A 184 24.33 -12.80 6.74
C SER A 184 24.22 -12.77 8.26
N PHE A 185 23.88 -11.61 8.83
CA PHE A 185 23.63 -11.51 10.28
C PHE A 185 22.29 -12.15 10.69
N ALA A 186 21.46 -12.56 9.73
CA ALA A 186 20.17 -13.20 9.96
C ALA A 186 20.26 -14.74 10.02
N VAL A 187 21.46 -15.32 10.14
CA VAL A 187 21.65 -16.77 10.32
C VAL A 187 20.91 -17.21 11.59
N GLY A 188 20.12 -18.28 11.47
CA GLY A 188 19.27 -18.80 12.55
C GLY A 188 17.94 -18.06 12.72
N CYS A 189 17.73 -16.91 12.06
CA CYS A 189 16.44 -16.23 12.10
C CYS A 189 15.38 -17.00 11.30
N THR A 190 14.29 -17.35 11.95
CA THR A 190 13.12 -17.96 11.31
C THR A 190 12.05 -16.91 11.09
N GLU A 191 11.45 -16.88 9.90
CA GLU A 191 10.35 -15.95 9.59
C GLU A 191 9.11 -16.27 10.45
N ASN A 192 8.47 -15.23 10.96
CA ASN A 192 7.19 -15.32 11.64
C ASN A 192 6.08 -15.33 10.57
N PRO A 193 5.29 -16.41 10.43
CA PRO A 193 4.22 -16.45 9.45
C PRO A 193 3.18 -15.36 9.73
N LEU A 194 2.57 -14.82 8.67
CA LEU A 194 1.52 -13.82 8.80
C LEU A 194 0.27 -14.45 9.44
N ALA A 195 0.01 -14.09 10.69
CA ALA A 195 -1.16 -14.57 11.42
C ALA A 195 -2.48 -14.19 10.69
N TYR A 196 -3.49 -15.05 10.79
CA TYR A 196 -4.82 -14.82 10.19
C TYR A 196 -4.82 -14.65 8.65
N LEU A 197 -3.72 -14.98 7.96
CA LEU A 197 -3.69 -14.95 6.49
C LEU A 197 -4.54 -16.11 5.95
N LYS A 198 -5.54 -15.78 5.15
CA LYS A 198 -6.43 -16.72 4.47
C LYS A 198 -6.61 -16.30 3.02
N THR A 199 -6.97 -17.24 2.16
CA THR A 199 -7.53 -16.88 0.84
C THR A 199 -8.93 -16.29 1.02
N GLY A 200 -9.39 -15.51 0.04
CA GLY A 200 -10.76 -14.99 0.01
C GLY A 200 -11.81 -16.11 0.12
N THR A 201 -11.57 -17.24 -0.54
CA THR A 201 -12.47 -18.41 -0.51
C THR A 201 -12.54 -19.04 0.87
N GLN A 202 -11.40 -19.37 1.48
CA GLN A 202 -11.36 -19.94 2.83
C GLN A 202 -12.06 -19.06 3.86
N TRP A 203 -11.83 -17.74 3.80
CA TRP A 203 -12.47 -16.82 4.74
C TRP A 203 -14.00 -16.78 4.56
N ARG A 204 -14.49 -16.80 3.31
CA ARG A 204 -15.93 -16.82 3.00
C ARG A 204 -16.61 -18.11 3.47
N GLU A 205 -15.95 -19.26 3.31
CA GLU A 205 -16.45 -20.55 3.79
C GLU A 205 -16.64 -20.56 5.31
N GLU A 206 -15.70 -19.97 6.05
CA GLU A 206 -15.79 -19.84 7.50
C GLU A 206 -16.78 -18.76 7.96
N ASN A 207 -17.11 -17.79 7.10
CA ASN A 207 -17.95 -16.64 7.42
C ASN A 207 -19.09 -16.46 6.39
N PRO A 208 -19.95 -17.47 6.16
CA PRO A 208 -20.88 -17.50 5.02
C PRO A 208 -21.94 -16.39 5.05
N ARG A 209 -22.19 -15.80 6.23
CA ARG A 209 -23.16 -14.70 6.41
C ARG A 209 -22.55 -13.31 6.17
N LYS A 210 -21.25 -13.22 5.88
CA LYS A 210 -20.54 -11.95 5.69
C LYS A 210 -20.19 -11.78 4.22
N LYS A 211 -20.77 -10.76 3.59
CA LYS A 211 -20.50 -10.40 2.20
C LYS A 211 -20.40 -8.89 2.04
N ILE A 212 -19.52 -8.45 1.16
CA ILE A 212 -19.52 -7.08 0.63
C ILE A 212 -20.34 -7.04 -0.66
N ARG A 213 -20.91 -5.86 -0.98
CA ARG A 213 -21.72 -5.66 -2.20
C ARG A 213 -20.99 -6.06 -3.47
N THR A 214 -19.70 -5.77 -3.56
CA THR A 214 -18.86 -6.13 -4.70
C THR A 214 -18.89 -7.62 -4.98
N TRP A 215 -18.76 -8.49 -3.96
CA TRP A 215 -18.82 -9.94 -4.17
C TRP A 215 -20.21 -10.38 -4.68
N VAL A 216 -21.29 -9.75 -4.21
CA VAL A 216 -22.64 -10.05 -4.71
C VAL A 216 -22.79 -9.64 -6.18
N ASN A 217 -22.25 -8.47 -6.55
CA ASN A 217 -22.26 -8.02 -7.94
C ASN A 217 -21.39 -8.92 -8.84
N GLU A 218 -20.24 -9.37 -8.35
CA GLU A 218 -19.38 -10.32 -9.08
C GLU A 218 -20.05 -11.69 -9.26
N GLU A 219 -20.73 -12.20 -8.24
CA GLU A 219 -21.56 -13.41 -8.32
C GLU A 219 -22.67 -13.25 -9.37
N LYS A 220 -23.31 -12.07 -9.43
CA LYS A 220 -24.41 -11.77 -10.37
C LYS A 220 -23.94 -11.67 -11.82
N VAL A 221 -22.83 -10.99 -12.06
CA VAL A 221 -22.30 -10.75 -13.42
C VAL A 221 -21.45 -11.94 -13.90
N GLY A 222 -20.88 -12.72 -12.98
CA GLY A 222 -19.99 -13.84 -13.28
C GLY A 222 -18.55 -13.42 -13.61
N ILE A 223 -18.17 -12.16 -13.37
CA ILE A 223 -16.81 -11.65 -13.59
C ILE A 223 -16.30 -10.90 -12.36
N ARG A 224 -14.97 -10.74 -12.27
CA ARG A 224 -14.36 -9.90 -11.25
C ARG A 224 -14.47 -8.42 -11.66
N LEU A 225 -15.02 -7.60 -10.77
CA LEU A 225 -15.29 -6.19 -11.04
C LEU A 225 -14.15 -5.27 -10.61
N VAL A 226 -13.25 -5.74 -9.73
CA VAL A 226 -12.13 -4.92 -9.25
C VAL A 226 -10.86 -5.74 -9.07
N GLY A 227 -9.74 -5.21 -9.55
CA GLY A 227 -8.42 -5.83 -9.50
C GLY A 227 -7.34 -4.79 -9.22
N ALA A 228 -6.11 -5.24 -9.07
CA ALA A 228 -4.99 -4.32 -8.93
C ALA A 228 -4.73 -3.57 -10.24
N GLU A 229 -4.40 -2.29 -10.14
CA GLU A 229 -4.05 -1.45 -11.28
C GLU A 229 -2.54 -1.20 -11.33
N VAL A 230 -1.96 -1.25 -12.52
CA VAL A 230 -0.60 -0.76 -12.77
C VAL A 230 -0.73 0.62 -13.38
N ARG A 231 -0.28 1.65 -12.66
CA ARG A 231 -0.30 3.04 -13.12
C ARG A 231 1.05 3.44 -13.65
N LYS A 232 1.09 4.11 -14.80
CA LYS A 232 2.34 4.45 -15.51
C LYS A 232 2.29 5.88 -16.01
N GLY A 233 3.46 6.47 -16.18
CA GLY A 233 3.57 7.84 -16.69
C GLY A 233 3.41 8.86 -15.59
N LYS A 234 3.95 10.06 -15.85
CA LYS A 234 4.20 11.11 -14.86
C LYS A 234 2.96 11.53 -14.07
N ASP A 235 1.80 11.50 -14.72
CA ASP A 235 0.54 12.01 -14.16
C ASP A 235 -0.24 10.94 -13.39
N GLU A 236 0.00 9.65 -13.67
CA GLU A 236 -0.79 8.55 -13.06
C GLU A 236 -0.02 7.75 -12.02
N TYR A 237 1.30 7.58 -12.16
CA TYR A 237 2.05 6.66 -11.29
C TYR A 237 2.07 7.10 -9.81
N LEU A 238 1.85 8.40 -9.54
CA LEU A 238 1.69 8.96 -8.19
C LEU A 238 0.23 9.31 -7.86
N SER A 239 -0.73 8.96 -8.72
CA SER A 239 -2.14 9.26 -8.47
C SER A 239 -2.61 8.61 -7.16
N LEU A 240 -3.31 9.40 -6.33
CA LEU A 240 -3.98 8.96 -5.11
C LEU A 240 -5.44 8.55 -5.35
N GLU A 241 -5.85 8.40 -6.62
CA GLU A 241 -7.19 7.94 -6.94
C GLU A 241 -7.44 6.52 -6.41
N MET A 242 -8.63 6.31 -5.87
CA MET A 242 -9.13 4.99 -5.50
C MET A 242 -9.29 4.10 -6.74
N VAL A 243 -9.26 2.79 -6.54
CA VAL A 243 -9.51 1.83 -7.62
C VAL A 243 -11.03 1.74 -7.82
N ARG A 244 -11.52 1.96 -9.03
CA ARG A 244 -12.95 1.91 -9.33
C ARG A 244 -13.34 0.52 -9.81
N GLU A 245 -14.47 0.00 -9.32
CA GLU A 245 -15.06 -1.20 -9.89
C GLU A 245 -15.49 -0.96 -11.35
N ILE A 246 -15.16 -1.89 -12.22
CA ILE A 246 -15.58 -1.93 -13.62
C ILE A 246 -17.11 -2.04 -13.66
N THR A 247 -17.74 -1.28 -14.56
CA THR A 247 -19.14 -1.48 -14.94
C THR A 247 -19.12 -2.20 -16.29
N PRO A 248 -19.52 -3.49 -16.34
CA PRO A 248 -19.53 -4.24 -17.60
C PRO A 248 -20.54 -3.65 -18.59
N GLU A 249 -20.31 -3.89 -19.89
CA GLU A 249 -21.25 -3.51 -20.94
C GLU A 249 -22.62 -4.18 -20.72
N GLY A 250 -23.71 -3.43 -20.97
CA GLY A 250 -25.08 -3.89 -20.69
C GLY A 250 -25.50 -3.76 -19.22
N TRP A 251 -24.63 -3.26 -18.34
CA TRP A 251 -24.95 -3.01 -16.94
C TRP A 251 -24.88 -1.53 -16.60
N ARG A 252 -25.67 -1.12 -15.61
CA ARG A 252 -25.60 0.21 -15.00
C ARG A 252 -25.48 0.10 -13.48
N ARG A 253 -24.83 1.09 -12.89
CA ARG A 253 -24.78 1.27 -11.43
C ARG A 253 -25.97 2.09 -10.98
N VAL A 254 -26.64 1.65 -9.93
CA VAL A 254 -27.77 2.37 -9.31
C VAL A 254 -27.55 2.52 -7.80
N GLY A 255 -28.39 3.32 -7.16
CA GLY A 255 -28.25 3.63 -5.73
C GLY A 255 -27.02 4.49 -5.45
N MET A 256 -26.20 4.10 -4.48
CA MET A 256 -24.91 4.76 -4.18
C MET A 256 -23.77 4.14 -5.01
N ASN A 257 -24.05 3.84 -6.28
CA ASN A 257 -23.19 3.08 -7.20
C ASN A 257 -22.83 1.65 -6.73
N ASP A 258 -23.63 1.09 -5.81
CA ASP A 258 -23.32 -0.13 -5.09
C ASP A 258 -24.01 -1.38 -5.65
N VAL A 259 -25.02 -1.19 -6.49
CA VAL A 259 -25.79 -2.26 -7.13
C VAL A 259 -25.61 -2.19 -8.64
N LEU A 260 -25.35 -3.36 -9.25
CA LEU A 260 -25.38 -3.52 -10.71
C LEU A 260 -26.74 -4.07 -11.16
N GLU A 261 -27.35 -3.37 -12.12
CA GLU A 261 -28.58 -3.76 -12.82
C GLU A 261 -28.32 -3.92 -14.30
N GLU A 262 -28.92 -4.93 -14.92
CA GLU A 262 -28.93 -5.06 -16.37
C GLU A 262 -29.76 -3.91 -16.96
N ILE A 263 -29.24 -3.31 -18.02
CA ILE A 263 -29.99 -2.37 -18.84
C ILE A 263 -30.97 -3.23 -19.63
N GLY A 264 -32.24 -3.20 -19.25
CA GLY A 264 -33.29 -3.91 -19.98
C GLY A 264 -33.22 -3.55 -21.46
N THR A 265 -33.21 -4.58 -22.30
CA THR A 265 -33.35 -4.47 -23.76
C THR A 265 -34.71 -3.96 -24.15
#